data_AF-A0A1V6EP42-F1
#
_entry.id   AF-A0A1V6EP42-F1
#
_cell.length_a   1.000
_cell.length_b   1.000
_cell.length_c   1.000
_cell.angle_alpha   90.00
_cell.angle_beta   90.00
_cell.angle_gamma   90.00
#
_symmetry.space_group_name_H-M   'P 1'
#
loop_
_entity.id
_entity.type
_entity.pdbx_description
1 polymer ?
#
loop_
_entity_poly.entity_id
_entity_poly.type
_entity_poly.pdbx_seq_one_letter_code
_entity_poly.pdbx_strand_id
1 'polypeptide(L)'
;MNPPAADSISDEVCYLGADPLDTALADRFGFIVEVPAWKDLNQEERRAVLADQFSGDHPFPVALDRLIETARERFDGLRQVRQYEIEDYLILLSEELAKAGVTLSTRRMAMLHANILALHAAIETLHELKSGRKRRENWGASAWTALRYSLPHIAEGTAPEPVKIRSAHLQAWKLMQTSNDSAERALLTVSDPVERALKAVRGAKVLPAETLGAAVINLLASTDDMAERGARCLAFYLASHTRLTLPNTALAALHETLSGILTPSSSYIKVQDSQKVFFVEMTETVKSVKNEEERIVAHHAMNLAEWVFEKTGRTLDSKRAQARFRELYRKFSAACAA
;
A
#
# COMPACT_ATOMS: atom_id res chain seq x y z
N MET A 1 13.35 29.56 -1.21
CA MET A 1 14.65 29.27 -0.55
C MET A 1 14.92 30.39 0.42
N ASN A 2 14.98 30.09 1.73
CA ASN A 2 15.60 30.98 2.70
C ASN A 2 16.97 30.42 3.07
N PRO A 3 17.95 31.27 3.42
CA PRO A 3 19.28 30.83 3.82
C PRO A 3 19.20 29.93 5.07
N PRO A 4 20.16 29.01 5.27
CA PRO A 4 20.23 28.25 6.50
C PRO A 4 20.49 29.21 7.68
N ALA A 5 19.81 28.99 8.80
CA ALA A 5 20.20 29.64 10.05
C ALA A 5 21.63 29.19 10.36
N ALA A 6 22.56 30.14 10.38
CA ALA A 6 23.81 29.92 11.08
C ALA A 6 23.48 29.89 12.57
N ASP A 7 24.12 29.01 13.33
CA ASP A 7 24.22 29.13 14.79
C ASP A 7 24.98 30.42 15.14
N SER A 8 24.36 31.57 14.93
CA SER A 8 24.87 32.87 15.33
C SER A 8 24.12 33.30 16.58
N ILE A 9 24.79 33.07 17.71
CA ILE A 9 24.45 33.61 19.02
C ILE A 9 24.64 35.15 18.93
N SER A 10 23.58 35.86 18.58
CA SER A 10 23.43 37.28 18.87
C SER A 10 21.93 37.62 18.95
N ASP A 11 21.56 38.52 19.85
CA ASP A 11 20.19 38.96 20.17
C ASP A 11 19.48 39.76 19.04
N GLU A 12 19.59 39.30 17.79
CA GLU A 12 18.81 39.78 16.65
C GLU A 12 17.94 38.63 16.14
N VAL A 13 16.63 38.90 16.00
CA VAL A 13 15.55 38.01 15.54
C VAL A 13 16.06 36.77 14.81
N CYS A 14 16.23 35.68 15.57
CA CYS A 14 16.67 34.40 15.03
C CYS A 14 15.65 33.95 13.98
N TYR A 15 16.09 33.83 12.73
CA TYR A 15 15.24 33.38 11.64
C TYR A 15 14.83 31.92 11.92
N LEU A 16 13.62 31.73 12.43
CA LEU A 16 13.07 30.44 12.86
C LEU A 16 12.84 29.44 11.70
N GLY A 17 12.97 29.89 10.45
CA GLY A 17 12.67 29.11 9.26
C GLY A 17 11.36 29.52 8.60
N ALA A 18 10.82 28.64 7.77
CA ALA A 18 9.52 28.81 7.13
C ALA A 18 8.52 27.89 7.86
N ASP A 19 7.44 28.48 8.37
CA ASP A 19 6.35 27.70 8.94
C ASP A 19 5.58 26.96 7.82
N PRO A 20 5.14 25.71 8.06
CA PRO A 20 4.24 25.01 7.16
C PRO A 20 2.96 25.82 6.90
N LEU A 21 2.38 25.65 5.71
CA LEU A 21 1.13 26.31 5.38
C LEU A 21 0.00 25.75 6.25
N ASP A 22 -0.93 26.61 6.64
CA ASP A 22 -2.18 26.14 7.24
C ASP A 22 -3.03 25.37 6.23
N THR A 23 -3.88 24.47 6.71
CA THR A 23 -4.73 23.62 5.87
C THR A 23 -5.62 24.41 4.91
N ALA A 24 -6.13 25.58 5.29
CA ALA A 24 -7.04 26.34 4.44
C ALA A 24 -6.30 27.00 3.26
N LEU A 25 -5.05 27.42 3.48
CA LEU A 25 -4.15 27.98 2.47
C LEU A 25 -3.54 26.88 1.59
N ALA A 26 -3.03 25.80 2.18
CA ALA A 26 -2.53 24.63 1.46
C ALA A 26 -3.61 24.07 0.51
N ASP A 27 -4.87 24.09 0.95
CA ASP A 27 -6.01 23.61 0.18
C ASP A 27 -6.40 24.49 -1.05
N ARG A 28 -5.70 25.60 -1.29
CA ARG A 28 -5.89 26.48 -2.48
C ARG A 28 -4.94 26.19 -3.64
N PHE A 29 -3.84 25.47 -3.40
CA PHE A 29 -2.87 25.17 -4.44
C PHE A 29 -3.29 23.93 -5.23
N GLY A 30 -3.43 24.07 -6.55
CA GLY A 30 -3.74 22.96 -7.45
C GLY A 30 -2.67 21.88 -7.40
N PHE A 31 -1.41 22.28 -7.59
CA PHE A 31 -0.27 21.39 -7.51
C PHE A 31 0.73 21.89 -6.46
N ILE A 32 1.29 20.96 -5.69
CA ILE A 32 2.37 21.17 -4.73
C ILE A 32 3.51 20.25 -5.14
N VAL A 33 4.64 20.85 -5.50
CA VAL A 33 5.82 20.15 -6.00
C VAL A 33 7.00 20.51 -5.10
N GLU A 34 7.65 19.49 -4.54
CA GLU A 34 8.87 19.65 -3.78
C GLU A 34 10.04 19.91 -4.74
N VAL A 35 10.78 20.99 -4.50
CA VAL A 35 11.97 21.34 -5.29
C VAL A 35 13.18 20.64 -4.67
N PRO A 36 13.98 19.90 -5.45
CA PRO A 36 15.19 19.25 -4.95
C PRO A 36 16.17 20.27 -4.35
N ALA A 37 16.74 19.94 -3.20
CA ALA A 37 17.80 20.73 -2.59
C ALA A 37 19.17 20.36 -3.20
N TRP A 38 20.18 21.20 -2.96
CA TRP A 38 21.56 20.96 -3.44
C TRP A 38 22.09 19.56 -3.10
N LYS A 39 21.74 19.05 -1.91
CA LYS A 39 22.13 17.71 -1.44
C LYS A 39 21.51 16.57 -2.26
N ASP A 40 20.34 16.81 -2.86
CA ASP A 40 19.58 15.81 -3.62
C ASP A 40 20.10 15.70 -5.06
N LEU A 41 20.83 16.72 -5.54
CA LEU A 41 21.48 16.71 -6.84
C LEU A 41 22.74 15.84 -6.85
N ASN A 42 22.94 15.10 -7.95
CA ASN A 42 24.17 14.35 -8.19
C ASN A 42 25.33 15.29 -8.62
N GLN A 43 26.54 14.75 -8.76
CA GLN A 43 27.73 15.58 -9.05
C GLN A 43 27.65 16.27 -10.43
N GLU A 44 27.07 15.62 -11.43
CA GLU A 44 26.93 16.18 -12.78
C GLU A 44 25.89 17.31 -12.78
N GLU A 45 24.75 17.11 -12.12
CA GLU A 45 23.71 18.13 -11.96
C GLU A 45 24.24 19.36 -11.20
N ARG A 46 25.01 19.16 -10.13
CA ARG A 46 25.66 20.26 -9.39
C ARG A 46 26.62 21.05 -10.27
N ARG A 47 27.43 20.36 -11.10
CA ARG A 47 28.32 21.03 -12.06
C ARG A 47 27.53 21.79 -13.12
N ALA A 48 26.44 21.21 -13.62
CA ALA A 48 25.57 21.86 -14.60
C ALA A 48 24.98 23.16 -14.04
N VAL A 49 24.42 23.14 -12.81
CA VAL A 49 23.91 24.35 -12.15
C VAL A 49 24.98 25.43 -11.99
N LEU A 50 26.20 25.06 -11.59
CA LEU A 50 27.31 26.02 -11.45
C LEU A 50 27.81 26.57 -12.79
N ALA A 51 27.84 25.73 -13.83
CA ALA A 51 28.22 26.16 -15.18
C ALA A 51 27.17 27.11 -15.78
N ASP A 52 25.89 26.83 -15.49
CA ASP A 52 24.75 27.55 -16.07
C ASP A 52 24.51 28.93 -15.45
N GLN A 53 25.10 29.21 -14.27
CA GLN A 53 24.91 30.47 -13.54
C GLN A 53 25.29 31.73 -14.35
N PHE A 54 26.07 31.57 -15.43
CA PHE A 54 26.51 32.66 -16.30
C PHE A 54 25.93 32.58 -17.72
N SER A 55 25.05 31.62 -18.01
CA SER A 55 24.50 31.38 -19.35
C SER A 55 23.52 32.46 -19.83
N GLY A 56 23.01 33.31 -18.93
CA GLY A 56 22.04 34.35 -19.24
C GLY A 56 20.64 33.81 -19.49
N ASP A 57 19.88 34.45 -20.38
CA ASP A 57 18.52 34.02 -20.70
C ASP A 57 18.51 32.74 -21.55
N HIS A 58 17.69 31.78 -21.13
CA HIS A 58 17.46 30.53 -21.87
C HIS A 58 16.16 30.62 -22.68
N PRO A 59 16.22 30.83 -24.00
CA PRO A 59 15.00 30.76 -24.82
C PRO A 59 14.46 29.33 -24.81
N PHE A 60 13.13 29.20 -24.77
CA PHE A 60 12.50 27.90 -24.90
C PHE A 60 12.79 27.33 -26.30
N PRO A 61 13.23 26.06 -26.42
CA PRO A 61 13.51 25.43 -27.71
C PRO A 61 12.24 25.09 -28.51
N VAL A 62 11.08 25.47 -28.00
CA VAL A 62 9.75 25.14 -28.53
C VAL A 62 8.85 26.35 -28.46
N ALA A 63 7.83 26.40 -29.33
CA ALA A 63 6.81 27.44 -29.31
C ALA A 63 5.87 27.24 -28.10
N LEU A 64 6.30 27.71 -26.92
CA LEU A 64 5.62 27.49 -25.65
C LEU A 64 4.17 27.98 -25.67
N ASP A 65 3.91 29.17 -26.22
CA ASP A 65 2.55 29.72 -26.31
C ASP A 65 1.59 28.80 -27.07
N ARG A 66 2.05 28.26 -28.20
CA ARG A 66 1.27 27.29 -28.99
C ARG A 66 0.99 26.00 -28.22
N LEU A 67 1.95 25.52 -27.43
CA LEU A 67 1.76 24.34 -26.59
C LEU A 67 0.73 24.60 -25.48
N ILE A 68 0.78 25.79 -24.87
CA ILE A 68 -0.19 26.20 -23.84
C ILE A 68 -1.59 26.30 -24.45
N GLU A 69 -1.74 26.92 -25.62
CA GLU A 69 -3.04 27.01 -26.32
C GLU A 69 -3.56 25.63 -26.69
N THR A 70 -2.73 24.76 -27.27
CA THR A 70 -3.13 23.39 -27.62
C THR A 70 -3.59 22.60 -26.39
N ALA A 71 -2.87 22.72 -25.26
CA ALA A 71 -3.26 22.06 -24.02
C ALA A 71 -4.57 22.64 -23.43
N ARG A 72 -4.79 23.95 -23.53
CA ARG A 72 -6.04 24.60 -23.10
C ARG A 72 -7.24 24.13 -23.92
N GLU A 73 -7.11 24.12 -25.24
CA GLU A 73 -8.18 23.64 -26.13
C GLU A 73 -8.58 22.20 -25.81
N ARG A 74 -7.59 21.32 -25.61
CA ARG A 74 -7.83 19.92 -25.19
C ARG A 74 -8.51 19.84 -23.83
N PHE A 75 -8.03 20.61 -22.86
CA PHE A 75 -8.62 20.66 -21.52
C PHE A 75 -10.08 21.12 -21.55
N ASP A 76 -10.38 22.16 -22.32
CA ASP A 76 -11.76 22.64 -22.48
C ASP A 76 -12.64 21.59 -23.16
N GLY A 77 -12.13 20.87 -24.17
CA GLY A 77 -12.81 19.73 -24.76
C GLY A 77 -13.12 18.62 -23.75
N LEU A 78 -12.16 18.29 -22.87
CA LEU A 78 -12.36 17.30 -21.80
C LEU A 78 -13.41 17.75 -20.78
N ARG A 79 -13.51 19.05 -20.48
CA ARG A 79 -14.49 19.61 -19.54
C ARG A 79 -15.92 19.65 -20.06
N GLN A 80 -16.09 19.76 -21.38
CA GLN A 80 -17.41 19.80 -22.01
C GLN A 80 -18.13 18.45 -21.96
N VAL A 81 -17.39 17.36 -21.81
CA VAL A 81 -17.91 16.00 -21.74
C VAL A 81 -17.75 15.47 -20.31
N ARG A 82 -18.81 14.84 -19.77
CA ARG A 82 -18.73 14.18 -18.46
C ARG A 82 -17.76 13.00 -18.51
N GLN A 83 -16.86 12.94 -17.52
CA GLN A 83 -15.82 11.92 -17.42
C GLN A 83 -16.19 10.93 -16.32
N TYR A 84 -17.28 10.17 -16.51
CA TYR A 84 -17.85 9.29 -15.48
C TYR A 84 -16.83 8.34 -14.86
N GLU A 85 -15.91 7.78 -15.66
CA GLU A 85 -14.85 6.90 -15.14
C GLU A 85 -13.95 7.62 -14.12
N ILE A 86 -13.56 8.87 -14.40
CA ILE A 86 -12.72 9.65 -13.48
C ILE A 86 -13.52 10.07 -12.24
N GLU A 87 -14.80 10.40 -12.41
CA GLU A 87 -15.71 10.72 -11.30
C GLU A 87 -15.86 9.52 -10.35
N ASP A 88 -16.13 8.33 -10.90
CA ASP A 88 -16.25 7.07 -10.14
C ASP A 88 -14.93 6.72 -9.45
N TYR A 89 -13.80 6.87 -10.15
CA TYR A 89 -12.47 6.72 -9.56
C TYR A 89 -12.27 7.64 -8.36
N LEU A 90 -12.66 8.91 -8.45
CA LEU A 90 -12.47 9.87 -7.38
C LEU A 90 -13.33 9.55 -6.15
N ILE A 91 -14.57 9.08 -6.35
CA ILE A 91 -15.43 8.62 -5.26
C ILE A 91 -14.73 7.46 -4.53
N LEU A 92 -14.32 6.42 -5.26
CA LEU A 92 -13.63 5.27 -4.69
C LEU A 92 -12.29 5.63 -4.05
N LEU A 93 -11.53 6.54 -4.66
CA LEU A 93 -10.27 7.02 -4.14
C LEU A 93 -10.46 7.70 -2.79
N SER A 94 -11.52 8.47 -2.61
CA SER A 94 -11.80 9.15 -1.34
C SER A 94 -12.01 8.14 -0.19
N GLU A 95 -12.68 7.02 -0.47
CA GLU A 95 -12.89 5.94 0.50
C GLU A 95 -11.59 5.21 0.82
N GLU A 96 -10.77 4.90 -0.20
CA GLU A 96 -9.48 4.22 -0.01
C GLU A 96 -8.45 5.10 0.70
N LEU A 97 -8.43 6.41 0.42
CA LEU A 97 -7.59 7.35 1.14
C LEU A 97 -8.02 7.49 2.61
N ALA A 98 -9.33 7.50 2.88
CA ALA A 98 -9.83 7.54 4.26
C ALA A 98 -9.38 6.32 5.08
N LYS A 99 -9.36 5.13 4.48
CA LYS A 99 -8.80 3.91 5.10
C LYS A 99 -7.30 4.04 5.40
N ALA A 100 -6.58 4.80 4.58
CA ALA A 100 -5.17 5.12 4.78
C ALA A 100 -4.91 6.29 5.77
N GLY A 101 -5.97 6.84 6.38
CA GLY A 101 -5.87 7.98 7.29
C GLY A 101 -5.73 9.35 6.60
N VAL A 102 -6.04 9.43 5.31
CA VAL A 102 -5.92 10.65 4.50
C VAL A 102 -7.31 11.10 4.07
N THR A 103 -7.74 12.26 4.56
CA THR A 103 -9.04 12.84 4.22
C THR A 103 -8.87 14.08 3.35
N LEU A 104 -9.67 14.17 2.28
CA LEU A 104 -9.66 15.32 1.38
C LEU A 104 -10.99 16.07 1.47
N SER A 105 -10.94 17.40 1.45
CA SER A 105 -12.13 18.25 1.42
C SER A 105 -12.88 18.10 0.09
N THR A 106 -14.17 18.46 0.05
CA THR A 106 -14.94 18.50 -1.20
C THR A 106 -14.29 19.41 -2.24
N ARG A 107 -13.75 20.56 -1.80
CA ARG A 107 -13.00 21.49 -2.66
C ARG A 107 -11.77 20.81 -3.26
N ARG A 108 -11.03 20.06 -2.44
CA ARG A 108 -9.83 19.33 -2.88
C ARG A 108 -10.17 18.25 -3.89
N MET A 109 -11.27 17.53 -3.71
CA MET A 109 -11.75 16.52 -4.65
C MET A 109 -12.13 17.14 -6.01
N ALA A 110 -12.85 18.26 -6.01
CA ALA A 110 -13.21 18.98 -7.23
C ALA A 110 -11.96 19.53 -7.96
N MET A 111 -10.99 20.03 -7.21
CA MET A 111 -9.72 20.50 -7.77
C MET A 111 -8.87 19.34 -8.31
N LEU A 112 -8.82 18.20 -7.61
CA LEU A 112 -8.14 17.01 -8.09
C LEU A 112 -8.75 16.53 -9.42
N HIS A 113 -10.08 16.53 -9.56
CA HIS A 113 -10.73 16.25 -10.84
C HIS A 113 -10.21 17.18 -11.96
N ALA A 114 -10.23 18.49 -11.74
CA ALA A 114 -9.73 19.46 -12.71
C ALA A 114 -8.24 19.26 -13.03
N ASN A 115 -7.42 18.95 -12.02
CA ASN A 115 -5.99 18.67 -12.17
C ASN A 115 -5.73 17.43 -13.02
N ILE A 116 -6.54 16.36 -12.86
CA ILE A 116 -6.43 15.14 -13.68
C ILE A 116 -6.67 15.48 -15.15
N LEU A 117 -7.75 16.22 -15.45
CA LEU A 117 -8.08 16.62 -16.82
C LEU A 117 -7.00 17.53 -17.42
N ALA A 118 -6.53 18.53 -16.65
CA ALA A 118 -5.51 19.46 -17.10
C ALA A 118 -4.18 18.76 -17.38
N LEU A 119 -3.77 17.85 -16.48
CA LEU A 119 -2.55 17.08 -16.65
C LEU A 119 -2.65 16.11 -17.83
N HIS A 120 -3.81 15.46 -18.01
CA HIS A 120 -4.02 14.58 -19.16
C HIS A 120 -3.88 15.36 -20.48
N ALA A 121 -4.54 16.51 -20.59
CA ALA A 121 -4.43 17.38 -21.76
C ALA A 121 -2.98 17.84 -22.01
N ALA A 122 -2.25 18.22 -20.97
CA ALA A 122 -0.85 18.63 -21.10
C ALA A 122 0.07 17.47 -21.56
N ILE A 123 -0.11 16.27 -20.98
CA ILE A 123 0.65 15.08 -21.36
C ILE A 123 0.39 14.73 -22.82
N GLU A 124 -0.86 14.71 -23.28
CA GLU A 124 -1.17 14.41 -24.67
C GLU A 124 -0.56 15.44 -25.65
N THR A 125 -0.59 16.73 -25.29
CA THR A 125 0.06 17.79 -26.10
C THR A 125 1.58 17.57 -26.20
N LEU A 126 2.24 17.27 -25.08
CA LEU A 126 3.68 16.99 -25.05
C LEU A 126 4.03 15.73 -25.84
N HIS A 127 3.18 14.70 -25.78
CA HIS A 127 3.37 13.48 -26.56
C HIS A 127 3.20 13.71 -28.05
N GLU A 128 2.22 14.50 -28.48
CA GLU A 128 2.03 14.87 -29.88
C GLU A 128 3.25 15.65 -30.39
N LEU A 129 3.78 16.58 -29.61
CA LEU A 129 5.00 17.32 -29.96
C LEU A 129 6.21 16.38 -30.16
N LYS A 130 6.42 15.41 -29.26
CA LYS A 130 7.59 14.52 -29.28
C LYS A 130 7.50 13.45 -30.37
N SER A 131 6.30 12.91 -30.61
CA SER A 131 6.11 11.75 -31.49
C SER A 131 5.53 12.10 -32.87
N GLY A 132 5.04 13.33 -33.04
CA GLY A 132 4.31 13.76 -34.23
C GLY A 132 2.96 13.04 -34.43
N ARG A 133 2.49 12.28 -33.42
CA ARG A 133 1.26 11.49 -33.51
C ARG A 133 0.37 11.74 -32.31
N LYS A 134 -0.94 11.80 -32.56
CA LYS A 134 -1.95 11.77 -31.52
C LYS A 134 -2.05 10.34 -30.97
N ARG A 135 -1.70 10.15 -29.70
CA ARG A 135 -1.90 8.91 -28.96
C ARG A 135 -2.88 9.18 -27.84
N ARG A 136 -3.84 8.28 -27.65
CA ARG A 136 -4.71 8.29 -26.48
C ARG A 136 -3.88 7.85 -25.28
N GLU A 137 -3.64 8.77 -24.36
CA GLU A 137 -2.79 8.50 -23.21
C GLU A 137 -3.54 7.73 -22.11
N ASN A 138 -2.77 7.12 -21.19
CA ASN A 138 -3.33 6.34 -20.10
C ASN A 138 -3.86 7.26 -18.98
N TRP A 139 -5.18 7.33 -18.82
CA TRP A 139 -5.84 8.05 -17.74
C TRP A 139 -5.32 7.68 -16.35
N GLY A 140 -4.96 6.41 -16.11
CA GLY A 140 -4.44 5.96 -14.81
C GLY A 140 -3.11 6.63 -14.44
N ALA A 141 -2.22 6.80 -15.42
CA ALA A 141 -0.95 7.50 -15.20
C ALA A 141 -1.16 9.00 -14.92
N SER A 142 -2.12 9.62 -15.63
CA SER A 142 -2.50 11.02 -15.40
C SER A 142 -3.12 11.19 -14.00
N ALA A 143 -4.04 10.29 -13.62
CA ALA A 143 -4.69 10.29 -12.32
C ALA A 143 -3.70 10.09 -11.16
N TRP A 144 -2.77 9.14 -11.31
CA TRP A 144 -1.72 8.91 -10.33
C TRP A 144 -0.83 10.14 -10.13
N THR A 145 -0.35 10.71 -11.25
CA THR A 145 0.56 11.86 -11.21
C THR A 145 -0.14 13.08 -10.62
N ALA A 146 -1.38 13.34 -11.00
CA ALA A 146 -2.18 14.42 -10.43
C ALA A 146 -2.38 14.21 -8.92
N LEU A 147 -2.76 13.01 -8.47
CA LEU A 147 -2.93 12.71 -7.05
C LEU A 147 -1.65 12.98 -6.26
N ARG A 148 -0.50 12.49 -6.73
CA ARG A 148 0.79 12.63 -6.04
C ARG A 148 1.13 14.09 -5.72
N TYR A 149 0.79 15.01 -6.62
CA TYR A 149 1.12 16.43 -6.49
C TYR A 149 -0.08 17.29 -6.08
N SER A 150 -1.24 16.72 -5.78
CA SER A 150 -2.43 17.49 -5.35
C SER A 150 -2.72 17.38 -3.86
N LEU A 151 -1.93 16.66 -3.07
CA LEU A 151 -2.19 16.47 -1.64
C LEU A 151 -1.73 17.70 -0.83
N PRO A 152 -2.63 18.38 -0.09
CA PRO A 152 -2.31 19.60 0.65
C PRO A 152 -1.31 19.34 1.80
N HIS A 153 -1.40 18.16 2.40
CA HIS A 153 -0.52 17.64 3.45
C HIS A 153 0.99 17.80 3.17
N ILE A 154 1.41 17.84 1.89
CA ILE A 154 2.81 18.09 1.51
C ILE A 154 3.26 19.47 2.00
N ALA A 155 2.43 20.50 1.83
CA ALA A 155 2.74 21.87 2.26
C ALA A 155 2.48 22.11 3.76
N GLU A 156 1.69 21.25 4.39
CA GLU A 156 1.39 21.29 5.84
C GLU A 156 2.49 20.59 6.68
N GLY A 157 3.50 19.98 6.04
CA GLY A 157 4.56 19.23 6.72
C GLY A 157 4.12 17.87 7.25
N THR A 158 2.93 17.39 6.85
CA THR A 158 2.30 16.14 7.31
C THR A 158 2.09 15.16 6.15
N ALA A 159 3.02 15.16 5.19
CA ALA A 159 2.93 14.37 3.96
C ALA A 159 2.63 12.88 4.26
N PRO A 160 1.55 12.30 3.68
CA PRO A 160 1.22 10.91 3.89
C PRO A 160 2.28 10.00 3.28
N GLU A 161 2.39 8.80 3.84
CA GLU A 161 3.32 7.79 3.35
C GLU A 161 3.05 7.43 1.87
N PRO A 162 4.02 7.60 0.95
CA PRO A 162 3.81 7.42 -0.49
C PRO A 162 3.26 6.03 -0.87
N VAL A 163 3.63 5.00 -0.12
CA VAL A 163 3.19 3.61 -0.34
C VAL A 163 1.70 3.45 -0.06
N LYS A 164 1.18 4.13 0.97
CA LYS A 164 -0.26 4.10 1.31
C LYS A 164 -1.09 4.82 0.25
N ILE A 165 -0.62 5.99 -0.20
CA ILE A 165 -1.27 6.75 -1.28
C ILE A 165 -1.29 5.94 -2.59
N ARG A 166 -0.17 5.28 -2.92
CA ARG A 166 -0.08 4.44 -4.11
C ARG A 166 -1.00 3.23 -4.02
N SER A 167 -1.09 2.59 -2.86
CA SER A 167 -1.99 1.46 -2.64
C SER A 167 -3.46 1.88 -2.79
N ALA A 168 -3.85 3.03 -2.21
CA ALA A 168 -5.19 3.57 -2.35
C ALA A 168 -5.54 3.87 -3.81
N HIS A 169 -4.62 4.49 -4.55
CA HIS A 169 -4.79 4.73 -5.99
C HIS A 169 -5.01 3.44 -6.77
N LEU A 170 -4.13 2.44 -6.61
CA LEU A 170 -4.24 1.18 -7.35
C LEU A 170 -5.53 0.43 -7.02
N GLN A 171 -5.95 0.47 -5.75
CA GLN A 171 -7.18 -0.16 -5.29
C GLN A 171 -8.41 0.52 -5.89
N ALA A 172 -8.51 1.84 -5.80
CA ALA A 172 -9.61 2.61 -6.38
C ALA A 172 -9.66 2.47 -7.90
N TRP A 173 -8.51 2.47 -8.57
CA TRP A 173 -8.42 2.26 -10.02
C TRP A 173 -8.90 0.87 -10.43
N LYS A 174 -8.47 -0.17 -9.71
CA LYS A 174 -8.94 -1.54 -9.94
C LYS A 174 -10.43 -1.65 -9.69
N LEU A 175 -10.94 -1.10 -8.58
CA LEU A 175 -12.37 -1.09 -8.26
C LEU A 175 -13.18 -0.45 -9.39
N MET A 176 -12.79 0.73 -9.86
CA MET A 176 -13.46 1.43 -10.97
C MET A 176 -13.52 0.56 -12.24
N GLN A 177 -12.44 -0.15 -12.59
CA GLN A 177 -12.41 -1.04 -13.75
C GLN A 177 -13.19 -2.35 -13.57
N THR A 178 -13.55 -2.69 -12.33
CA THR A 178 -14.23 -3.94 -12.01
C THR A 178 -15.73 -3.72 -11.99
N SER A 179 -16.48 -4.56 -12.73
CA SER A 179 -17.94 -4.51 -12.76
C SER A 179 -18.55 -4.51 -11.35
N ASN A 180 -19.59 -3.69 -11.16
CA ASN A 180 -20.26 -3.49 -9.87
C ASN A 180 -20.78 -4.79 -9.25
N ASP A 181 -21.21 -5.75 -10.07
CA ASP A 181 -21.81 -7.02 -9.62
C ASP A 181 -20.81 -8.18 -9.51
N SER A 182 -19.52 -7.91 -9.71
CA SER A 182 -18.51 -8.98 -9.67
C SER A 182 -18.19 -9.41 -8.23
N ALA A 183 -17.95 -10.72 -8.07
CA ALA A 183 -17.43 -11.28 -6.82
C ALA A 183 -16.07 -10.66 -6.43
N GLU A 184 -15.29 -10.19 -7.41
CA GLU A 184 -14.02 -9.50 -7.16
C GLU A 184 -14.23 -8.14 -6.49
N ARG A 185 -15.17 -7.33 -6.96
CA ARG A 185 -15.48 -6.04 -6.33
C ARG A 185 -15.99 -6.22 -4.91
N ALA A 186 -16.82 -7.23 -4.67
CA ALA A 186 -17.31 -7.58 -3.35
C ALA A 186 -16.19 -7.94 -2.36
N LEU A 187 -15.04 -8.45 -2.84
CA LEU A 187 -13.86 -8.69 -2.00
C LEU A 187 -13.07 -7.41 -1.74
N LEU A 188 -12.89 -6.58 -2.77
CA LEU A 188 -12.11 -5.35 -2.69
C LEU A 188 -12.71 -4.33 -1.71
N THR A 189 -14.01 -4.40 -1.42
CA THR A 189 -14.70 -3.54 -0.45
C THR A 189 -14.60 -4.03 1.01
N VAL A 190 -14.26 -5.30 1.24
CA VAL A 190 -14.11 -5.85 2.60
C VAL A 190 -12.91 -5.21 3.26
N SER A 191 -13.08 -4.60 4.44
CA SER A 191 -11.99 -3.89 5.12
C SER A 191 -11.09 -4.84 5.92
N ASP A 192 -11.67 -5.80 6.66
CA ASP A 192 -10.90 -6.79 7.43
C ASP A 192 -10.18 -7.78 6.48
N PRO A 193 -8.84 -7.83 6.51
CA PRO A 193 -8.05 -8.77 5.71
C PRO A 193 -8.41 -10.23 5.95
N VAL A 194 -8.78 -10.60 7.19
CA VAL A 194 -9.18 -11.98 7.54
C VAL A 194 -10.53 -12.31 6.91
N GLU A 195 -11.53 -11.45 7.10
CA GLU A 195 -12.82 -11.60 6.45
C GLU A 195 -12.70 -11.63 4.92
N ARG A 196 -11.84 -10.79 4.34
CA ARG A 196 -11.59 -10.76 2.90
C ARG A 196 -11.03 -12.09 2.39
N ALA A 197 -10.04 -12.65 3.08
CA ALA A 197 -9.49 -13.96 2.75
C ALA A 197 -10.55 -15.07 2.89
N LEU A 198 -11.38 -15.04 3.94
CA LEU A 198 -12.46 -16.02 4.12
C LEU A 198 -13.50 -15.96 2.99
N LYS A 199 -13.90 -14.75 2.58
CA LYS A 199 -14.80 -14.57 1.43
C LYS A 199 -14.16 -15.03 0.12
N ALA A 200 -12.87 -14.76 -0.08
CA ALA A 200 -12.14 -15.23 -1.25
C ALA A 200 -12.07 -16.75 -1.32
N VAL A 201 -11.84 -17.43 -0.18
CA VAL A 201 -11.86 -18.89 -0.08
C VAL A 201 -13.24 -19.45 -0.43
N ARG A 202 -14.32 -18.89 0.11
CA ARG A 202 -15.70 -19.32 -0.22
C ARG A 202 -16.04 -19.14 -1.70
N GLY A 203 -15.49 -18.09 -2.32
CA GLY A 203 -15.67 -17.79 -3.74
C GLY A 203 -14.66 -18.48 -4.67
N ALA A 204 -13.72 -19.29 -4.16
CA ALA A 204 -12.55 -19.75 -4.91
C ALA A 204 -12.88 -20.56 -6.18
N LYS A 205 -14.09 -21.14 -6.27
CA LYS A 205 -14.56 -21.86 -7.47
C LYS A 205 -14.89 -20.94 -8.65
N VAL A 206 -15.23 -19.68 -8.37
CA VAL A 206 -15.70 -18.69 -9.36
C VAL A 206 -14.68 -17.57 -9.56
N LEU A 207 -13.90 -17.27 -8.53
CA LEU A 207 -12.89 -16.22 -8.57
C LEU A 207 -11.64 -16.65 -9.35
N PRO A 208 -11.01 -15.73 -10.10
CA PRO A 208 -9.68 -15.95 -10.64
C PRO A 208 -8.66 -16.28 -9.56
N ALA A 209 -7.70 -17.16 -9.88
CA ALA A 209 -6.67 -17.60 -8.95
C ALA A 209 -5.81 -16.42 -8.45
N GLU A 210 -5.62 -15.40 -9.29
CA GLU A 210 -4.90 -14.17 -8.99
C GLU A 210 -5.62 -13.35 -7.90
N THR A 211 -6.95 -13.31 -7.94
CA THR A 211 -7.77 -12.58 -6.95
C THR A 211 -7.74 -13.29 -5.59
N LEU A 212 -7.80 -14.63 -5.58
CA LEU A 212 -7.56 -15.42 -4.37
C LEU A 212 -6.14 -15.18 -3.83
N GLY A 213 -5.12 -15.25 -4.70
CA GLY A 213 -3.74 -15.03 -4.32
C GLY A 213 -3.49 -13.63 -3.73
N ALA A 214 -4.08 -12.59 -4.31
CA ALA A 214 -3.99 -11.23 -3.79
C ALA A 214 -4.63 -11.09 -2.39
N ALA A 215 -5.76 -11.76 -2.15
CA ALA A 215 -6.39 -11.78 -0.82
C ALA A 215 -5.49 -12.45 0.23
N VAL A 216 -4.79 -13.52 -0.13
CA VAL A 216 -3.82 -14.20 0.74
C VAL A 216 -2.61 -13.32 1.03
N ILE A 217 -2.04 -12.68 0.01
CA ILE A 217 -0.91 -11.77 0.21
C ILE A 217 -1.31 -10.62 1.15
N ASN A 218 -2.50 -10.06 0.98
CA ASN A 218 -2.99 -9.00 1.86
C ASN A 218 -3.26 -9.49 3.30
N LEU A 219 -3.79 -10.69 3.47
CA LEU A 219 -3.97 -11.32 4.79
C LEU A 219 -2.67 -11.33 5.60
N LEU A 220 -1.56 -11.68 4.94
CA LEU A 220 -0.24 -11.78 5.57
C LEU A 220 0.43 -10.41 5.77
N ALA A 221 0.33 -9.53 4.77
CA ALA A 221 0.97 -8.22 4.78
C ALA A 221 0.28 -7.20 5.71
N SER A 222 -0.97 -7.43 6.10
CA SER A 222 -1.75 -6.50 6.92
C SER A 222 -1.43 -6.51 8.42
N THR A 223 -0.40 -7.24 8.85
CA THR A 223 0.04 -7.27 10.24
C THR A 223 1.56 -7.36 10.32
N ASP A 224 2.15 -6.54 11.18
CA ASP A 224 3.57 -6.60 11.54
C ASP A 224 3.83 -7.48 12.77
N ASP A 225 2.78 -7.82 13.52
CA ASP A 225 2.91 -8.78 14.62
C ASP A 225 3.20 -10.19 14.06
N MET A 226 4.40 -10.70 14.36
CA MET A 226 4.85 -12.01 13.96
C MET A 226 3.96 -13.15 14.47
N ALA A 227 3.43 -13.03 15.69
CA ALA A 227 2.56 -14.05 16.27
C ALA A 227 1.25 -14.17 15.48
N GLU A 228 0.63 -13.04 15.16
CA GLU A 228 -0.56 -12.96 14.31
C GLU A 228 -0.26 -13.42 12.87
N ARG A 229 0.87 -12.98 12.29
CA ARG A 229 1.28 -13.38 10.92
C ARG A 229 1.46 -14.89 10.82
N GLY A 230 2.19 -15.50 11.76
CA GLY A 230 2.41 -16.95 11.83
C GLY A 230 1.10 -17.73 11.99
N ALA A 231 0.21 -17.26 12.89
CA ALA A 231 -1.10 -17.87 13.10
C ALA A 231 -1.98 -17.82 11.83
N ARG A 232 -2.06 -16.67 11.15
CA ARG A 232 -2.80 -16.51 9.89
C ARG A 232 -2.24 -17.42 8.79
N CYS A 233 -0.92 -17.42 8.62
CA CYS A 233 -0.23 -18.16 7.58
C CYS A 233 -0.43 -19.67 7.74
N LEU A 234 -0.16 -20.21 8.92
CA LEU A 234 -0.32 -21.63 9.22
C LEU A 234 -1.78 -22.08 9.15
N ALA A 235 -2.70 -21.29 9.70
CA ALA A 235 -4.14 -21.60 9.67
C ALA A 235 -4.67 -21.68 8.24
N PHE A 236 -4.34 -20.68 7.41
CA PHE A 236 -4.73 -20.65 6.01
C PHE A 236 -4.15 -21.86 5.27
N TYR A 237 -2.83 -22.06 5.33
CA TYR A 237 -2.15 -23.14 4.63
C TYR A 237 -2.73 -24.51 4.99
N LEU A 238 -2.82 -24.86 6.28
CA LEU A 238 -3.33 -26.18 6.68
C LEU A 238 -4.78 -26.39 6.25
N ALA A 239 -5.62 -25.35 6.27
CA ALA A 239 -7.00 -25.45 5.84
C ALA A 239 -7.19 -25.54 4.31
N SER A 240 -6.25 -25.01 3.52
CA SER A 240 -6.44 -24.81 2.08
C SER A 240 -5.50 -25.58 1.16
N HIS A 241 -4.32 -26.00 1.62
CA HIS A 241 -3.23 -26.51 0.74
C HIS A 241 -3.61 -27.73 -0.12
N THR A 242 -4.55 -28.57 0.33
CA THR A 242 -5.06 -29.73 -0.43
C THR A 242 -6.34 -29.42 -1.23
N ARG A 243 -6.95 -28.25 -1.01
CA ARG A 243 -8.29 -27.92 -1.52
C ARG A 243 -8.30 -26.78 -2.52
N LEU A 244 -7.32 -25.88 -2.45
CA LEU A 244 -7.24 -24.69 -3.29
C LEU A 244 -5.94 -24.67 -4.10
N THR A 245 -6.06 -24.28 -5.37
CA THR A 245 -4.91 -23.97 -6.22
C THR A 245 -4.53 -22.51 -6.04
N LEU A 246 -3.31 -22.25 -5.57
CA LEU A 246 -2.81 -20.90 -5.34
C LEU A 246 -1.79 -20.51 -6.41
N PRO A 247 -1.75 -19.23 -6.83
CA PRO A 247 -0.71 -18.75 -7.72
C PRO A 247 0.66 -18.74 -6.99
N ASN A 248 1.73 -18.86 -7.78
CA ASN A 248 3.11 -18.91 -7.26
C ASN A 248 3.47 -17.73 -6.34
N THR A 249 2.93 -16.54 -6.61
CA THR A 249 3.15 -15.34 -5.79
C THR A 249 2.58 -15.50 -4.37
N ALA A 250 1.41 -16.12 -4.23
CA ALA A 250 0.81 -16.40 -2.93
C ALA A 250 1.56 -17.53 -2.21
N LEU A 251 1.98 -18.56 -2.94
CA LEU A 251 2.82 -19.63 -2.37
C LEU A 251 4.17 -19.10 -1.86
N ALA A 252 4.80 -18.18 -2.59
CA ALA A 252 6.04 -17.53 -2.16
C ALA A 252 5.84 -16.72 -0.86
N ALA A 253 4.75 -15.94 -0.77
CA ALA A 253 4.42 -15.18 0.43
C ALA A 253 4.13 -16.09 1.65
N LEU A 254 3.48 -17.24 1.44
CA LEU A 254 3.27 -18.23 2.49
C LEU A 254 4.61 -18.88 2.91
N HIS A 255 5.45 -19.26 1.95
CA HIS A 255 6.71 -19.96 2.19
C HIS A 255 7.65 -19.19 3.11
N GLU A 256 7.74 -17.86 2.95
CA GLU A 256 8.58 -17.01 3.80
C GLU A 256 8.30 -17.21 5.29
N THR A 257 7.03 -17.32 5.67
CA THR A 257 6.63 -17.52 7.07
C THR A 257 6.57 -19.01 7.44
N LEU A 258 6.05 -19.87 6.56
CA LEU A 258 5.87 -21.30 6.85
C LEU A 258 7.19 -22.05 7.00
N SER A 259 8.23 -21.64 6.27
CA SER A 259 9.53 -22.31 6.32
C SER A 259 10.02 -22.44 7.76
N GLY A 260 10.02 -21.35 8.54
CA GLY A 260 10.44 -21.39 9.95
C GLY A 260 9.49 -22.13 10.90
N ILE A 261 8.23 -22.34 10.53
CA ILE A 261 7.24 -23.04 11.36
C ILE A 261 7.25 -24.55 11.08
N LEU A 262 7.45 -24.94 9.81
CA LEU A 262 7.36 -26.33 9.37
C LEU A 262 8.72 -27.04 9.33
N THR A 263 9.84 -26.30 9.36
CA THR A 263 11.16 -26.92 9.49
C THR A 263 11.56 -27.07 10.97
N PRO A 264 12.14 -28.21 11.36
CA PRO A 264 12.68 -28.37 12.70
C PRO A 264 13.78 -27.35 12.98
N SER A 265 13.72 -26.66 14.12
CA SER A 265 14.82 -25.79 14.55
C SER A 265 16.04 -26.64 14.89
N SER A 266 17.18 -26.33 14.28
CA SER A 266 18.46 -26.98 14.55
C SER A 266 19.23 -26.29 15.70
N SER A 267 18.64 -25.28 16.31
CA SER A 267 19.28 -24.43 17.32
C SER A 267 18.70 -24.65 18.72
N TYR A 268 19.58 -24.71 19.72
CA TYR A 268 19.16 -24.79 21.12
C TYR A 268 18.87 -23.38 21.66
N ILE A 269 17.64 -23.15 22.09
CA ILE A 269 17.22 -21.89 22.73
C ILE A 269 17.34 -22.04 24.24
N LYS A 270 18.04 -21.12 24.90
CA LYS A 270 18.08 -21.08 26.37
C LYS A 270 16.73 -20.58 26.89
N VAL A 271 16.08 -21.40 27.73
CA VAL A 271 14.80 -21.09 28.37
C VAL A 271 14.94 -21.06 29.89
N GLN A 272 14.15 -20.22 30.55
CA GLN A 272 13.97 -20.26 32.00
C GLN A 272 13.09 -21.44 32.41
N ASP A 273 13.18 -21.89 33.67
CA ASP A 273 12.42 -23.05 34.16
C ASP A 273 10.90 -22.86 34.00
N SER A 274 10.38 -21.65 34.25
CA SER A 274 8.97 -21.32 34.06
C SER A 274 8.51 -21.43 32.59
N GLN A 275 9.42 -21.18 31.64
CA GLN A 275 9.16 -21.31 30.21
C GLN A 275 9.26 -22.77 29.79
N LYS A 276 10.19 -23.54 30.37
CA LYS A 276 10.35 -24.97 30.12
C LYS A 276 9.09 -25.76 30.48
N VAL A 277 8.45 -25.43 31.61
CA VAL A 277 7.17 -26.05 32.03
C VAL A 277 6.11 -25.91 30.92
N PHE A 278 5.97 -24.72 30.34
CA PHE A 278 5.02 -24.48 29.26
C PHE A 278 5.24 -25.37 28.03
N PHE A 279 6.49 -25.53 27.56
CA PHE A 279 6.79 -26.38 26.40
C PHE A 279 6.58 -27.87 26.70
N VAL A 280 6.96 -28.33 27.90
CA VAL A 280 6.75 -29.72 28.33
C VAL A 280 5.25 -30.05 28.41
N GLU A 281 4.45 -29.19 29.05
CA GLU A 281 2.99 -29.36 29.12
C GLU A 281 2.36 -29.44 27.73
N MET A 282 2.84 -28.62 26.80
CA MET A 282 2.37 -28.61 25.42
C MET A 282 2.71 -29.91 24.69
N THR A 283 3.94 -30.41 24.82
CA THR A 283 4.34 -31.72 24.25
C THR A 283 3.50 -32.86 24.81
N GLU A 284 3.27 -32.89 26.12
CA GLU A 284 2.42 -33.92 26.76
C GLU A 284 0.97 -33.80 26.29
N THR A 285 0.46 -32.58 26.12
CA THR A 285 -0.88 -32.34 25.57
C THR A 285 -1.00 -32.94 24.17
N VAL A 286 -0.05 -32.69 23.27
CA VAL A 286 -0.06 -33.24 21.89
C VAL A 286 -0.03 -34.78 21.91
N LYS A 287 0.80 -35.39 22.77
CA LYS A 287 0.87 -36.85 22.91
C LYS A 287 -0.44 -37.47 23.40
N SER A 288 -1.19 -36.75 24.23
CA SER A 288 -2.46 -37.21 24.80
C SER A 288 -3.64 -37.20 23.81
N VAL A 289 -3.52 -36.51 22.66
CA VAL A 289 -4.58 -36.43 21.66
C VAL A 289 -4.72 -37.75 20.91
N LYS A 290 -5.91 -38.36 21.02
CA LYS A 290 -6.21 -39.68 20.42
C LYS A 290 -6.59 -39.62 18.95
N ASN A 291 -7.27 -38.55 18.52
CA ASN A 291 -7.66 -38.37 17.13
C ASN A 291 -6.45 -37.91 16.29
N GLU A 292 -6.18 -38.59 15.18
CA GLU A 292 -5.01 -38.32 14.33
C GLU A 292 -5.03 -36.90 13.75
N GLU A 293 -6.17 -36.47 13.22
CA GLU A 293 -6.32 -35.15 12.60
C GLU A 293 -6.15 -34.04 13.65
N GLU A 294 -6.76 -34.22 14.83
CA GLU A 294 -6.59 -33.29 15.94
C GLU A 294 -5.15 -33.26 16.46
N ARG A 295 -4.46 -34.40 16.45
CA ARG A 295 -3.05 -34.50 16.84
C ARG A 295 -2.14 -33.77 15.87
N ILE A 296 -2.38 -33.88 14.56
CA ILE A 296 -1.64 -33.13 13.53
C ILE A 296 -1.83 -31.62 13.75
N VAL A 297 -3.06 -31.17 13.97
CA VAL A 297 -3.35 -29.74 14.24
C VAL A 297 -2.68 -29.29 15.54
N ALA A 298 -2.70 -30.11 16.59
CA ALA A 298 -2.02 -29.82 17.85
C ALA A 298 -0.50 -29.75 17.70
N HIS A 299 0.09 -30.63 16.89
CA HIS A 299 1.51 -30.61 16.56
C HIS A 299 1.91 -29.34 15.81
N HIS A 300 1.15 -28.92 14.79
CA HIS A 300 1.44 -27.66 14.11
C HIS A 300 1.24 -26.42 15.00
N ALA A 301 0.26 -26.44 15.91
CA ALA A 301 0.12 -25.40 16.93
C ALA A 301 1.34 -25.34 17.86
N MET A 302 1.93 -26.49 18.18
CA MET A 302 3.17 -26.59 18.97
C MET A 302 4.34 -25.95 18.23
N ASN A 303 4.56 -26.32 16.97
CA ASN A 303 5.64 -25.76 16.17
C ASN A 303 5.50 -24.24 15.99
N LEU A 304 4.28 -23.73 15.80
CA LEU A 304 4.02 -22.30 15.77
C LEU A 304 4.42 -21.62 17.09
N ALA A 305 4.06 -22.21 18.24
CA ALA A 305 4.40 -21.65 19.54
C ALA A 305 5.91 -21.59 19.78
N GLU A 306 6.64 -22.64 19.38
CA GLU A 306 8.10 -22.70 19.44
C GLU A 306 8.74 -21.65 18.53
N TRP A 307 8.29 -21.56 17.27
CA TRP A 307 8.78 -20.55 16.33
C TRP A 307 8.54 -19.12 16.83
N VAL A 308 7.33 -18.81 17.34
CA VAL A 308 7.04 -17.49 17.90
C VAL A 308 7.92 -17.21 19.11
N PHE A 309 8.16 -18.21 19.96
CA PHE A 309 9.03 -18.05 21.12
C PHE A 309 10.48 -17.79 20.72
N GLU A 310 11.00 -18.51 19.73
CA GLU A 310 12.35 -18.31 19.20
C GLU A 310 12.57 -16.86 18.75
N LYS A 311 11.54 -16.23 18.15
CA LYS A 311 11.64 -14.86 17.65
C LYS A 311 11.37 -13.79 18.71
N THR A 312 10.53 -14.07 19.70
CA THR A 312 10.06 -13.05 20.66
C THR A 312 10.64 -13.19 22.07
N GLY A 313 11.07 -14.39 22.45
CA GLY A 313 11.46 -14.74 23.82
C GLY A 313 10.29 -14.76 24.83
N ARG A 314 9.03 -14.66 24.38
CA ARG A 314 7.85 -14.48 25.25
C ARG A 314 6.84 -15.61 25.08
N THR A 315 6.58 -16.33 26.17
CA THR A 315 5.56 -17.40 26.21
C THR A 315 4.14 -16.88 26.01
N LEU A 316 3.87 -15.62 26.37
CA LEU A 316 2.56 -14.99 26.16
C LEU A 316 2.21 -14.87 24.67
N ASP A 317 3.18 -14.48 23.84
CA ASP A 317 2.98 -14.36 22.39
C ASP A 317 2.77 -15.73 21.75
N SER A 318 3.49 -16.76 22.22
CA SER A 318 3.26 -18.16 21.80
C SER A 318 1.85 -18.64 22.14
N LYS A 319 1.36 -18.38 23.36
CA LYS A 319 -0.01 -18.72 23.76
C LYS A 319 -1.05 -17.99 22.91
N ARG A 320 -0.84 -16.69 22.65
CA ARG A 320 -1.70 -15.88 21.77
C ARG A 320 -1.75 -16.46 20.37
N ALA A 321 -0.59 -16.79 19.79
CA ALA A 321 -0.49 -17.36 18.45
C ALA A 321 -1.24 -18.69 18.33
N GLN A 322 -1.15 -19.59 19.33
CA GLN A 322 -1.88 -20.85 19.31
C GLN A 322 -3.39 -20.68 19.36
N ALA A 323 -3.88 -19.84 20.27
CA ALA A 323 -5.31 -19.57 20.39
C ALA A 323 -5.85 -19.01 19.07
N ARG A 324 -5.12 -18.05 18.51
CA ARG A 324 -5.46 -17.42 17.23
C ARG A 324 -5.42 -18.39 16.06
N PHE A 325 -4.39 -19.23 15.97
CA PHE A 325 -4.26 -20.26 14.94
C PHE A 325 -5.47 -21.20 14.95
N ARG A 326 -5.86 -21.73 16.12
CA ARG A 326 -7.00 -22.64 16.23
C ARG A 326 -8.31 -21.98 15.81
N GLU A 327 -8.52 -20.72 16.20
CA GLU A 327 -9.70 -19.94 15.80
C GLU A 327 -9.76 -19.77 14.27
N LEU A 328 -8.67 -19.30 13.66
CA LEU A 328 -8.59 -19.05 12.23
C LEU A 328 -8.65 -20.35 11.42
N TYR A 329 -8.01 -21.42 11.88
CA TYR A 329 -8.04 -22.72 11.22
C TYR A 329 -9.47 -23.23 11.08
N ARG A 330 -10.27 -23.19 12.17
CA ARG A 330 -11.70 -23.56 12.09
C ARG A 330 -12.47 -22.71 11.08
N LYS A 331 -12.24 -21.39 11.07
CA LYS A 331 -12.91 -20.47 10.14
C LYS A 331 -12.55 -20.78 8.68
N PHE A 332 -11.28 -21.01 8.38
CA PHE A 332 -10.83 -21.36 7.03
C PHE A 332 -11.26 -22.76 6.61
N SER A 333 -11.17 -23.76 7.49
CA SER A 333 -11.65 -25.13 7.18
C SER A 333 -13.13 -25.15 6.86
N ALA A 334 -13.95 -24.38 7.61
CA ALA A 334 -15.37 -24.21 7.32
C ALA A 334 -15.60 -23.49 5.98
N ALA A 335 -14.82 -22.44 5.69
CA ALA A 335 -14.91 -21.72 4.42
C ALA A 335 -14.53 -22.60 3.21
N CYS A 336 -13.51 -23.46 3.34
CA CYS A 336 -13.11 -24.42 2.31
C CYS A 336 -14.11 -25.58 2.12
N ALA A 337 -15.02 -25.80 3.07
CA ALA A 337 -16.01 -26.86 3.00
C ALA A 337 -17.35 -26.41 2.38
N ALA A 338 -17.59 -25.10 2.30
CA ALA A 338 -18.76 -24.50 1.66
C ALA A 338 -18.65 -24.49 0.12
#